data_AF-A0A383DNB3-F1
#
_entry.id   AF-A0A383DNB3-F1
#
_cell.length_a   1.000
_cell.length_b   1.000
_cell.length_c   1.000
_cell.angle_alpha   90.00
_cell.angle_beta   90.00
_cell.angle_gamma   90.00
#
_symmetry.space_group_name_H-M   'P 1'
#
loop_
_entity.id
_entity.type
_entity.pdbx_description
1 polymer ?
#
loop_
_entity_poly.entity_id
_entity_poly.type
_entity_poly.pdbx_seq_one_letter_code
_entity_poly.pdbx_strand_id
1 'polypeptide(L)' 'MYHRFNEDKYPSTNIEMDIFKKQINIIRGKNYSFENPKDFDLKFKKPKTEKKILITIDDAFSSFYKYAWPYLKENKIPF' A
#
# COMPACT_ATOMS: atom_id res chain seq x y z
N MET A 1 5.46 2.82 -0.35
CA MET A 1 6.40 1.74 -0.67
C MET A 1 6.64 0.93 0.59
N TYR A 2 6.49 -0.38 0.51
CA TYR A 2 6.71 -1.33 1.59
C TYR A 2 7.50 -2.53 1.05
N HIS A 3 8.20 -3.27 1.91
CA HIS A 3 8.99 -4.44 1.52
C HIS A 3 8.55 -5.67 2.32
N ARG A 4 8.84 -5.68 3.64
CA ARG A 4 8.57 -6.82 4.54
C ARG A 4 7.46 -6.50 5.53
N PHE A 5 6.81 -7.54 6.01
CA PHE A 5 5.72 -7.45 6.99
C PHE A 5 5.92 -8.45 8.13
N ASN A 6 5.85 -7.99 9.38
CA ASN A 6 6.07 -8.81 10.59
C ASN A 6 7.39 -9.62 10.58
N GLU A 7 8.47 -9.05 10.03
CA GLU A 7 9.82 -9.60 10.04
C GLU A 7 10.78 -8.71 10.85
N ASP A 8 10.66 -8.76 12.18
CA ASP A 8 11.37 -7.82 13.08
C ASP A 8 12.90 -7.93 13.04
N LYS A 9 13.42 -9.03 12.47
CA LYS A 9 14.85 -9.20 12.17
C LYS A 9 15.39 -8.12 11.21
N TYR A 10 14.53 -7.51 10.38
CA TYR A 10 14.91 -6.53 9.37
C TYR A 10 14.23 -5.17 9.62
N PRO A 11 14.58 -4.45 10.70
CA PRO A 11 13.79 -3.32 11.20
C PRO A 11 13.71 -2.12 10.23
N SER A 12 14.70 -1.93 9.36
CA SER A 12 14.73 -0.80 8.42
C SER A 12 13.81 -0.96 7.21
N THR A 13 13.40 -2.19 6.88
CA THR A 13 12.57 -2.52 5.71
C THR A 13 11.30 -3.31 6.07
N ASN A 14 11.02 -3.44 7.37
CA ASN A 14 9.86 -4.13 7.93
C ASN A 14 8.80 -3.15 8.42
N ILE A 15 7.53 -3.58 8.36
CA ILE A 15 6.42 -2.93 9.05
C ILE A 15 5.59 -3.97 9.78
N GLU A 16 5.19 -3.67 11.01
CA GLU A 16 4.18 -4.46 11.71
C GLU A 16 2.80 -4.27 11.05
N MET A 17 2.05 -5.35 10.90
CA MET A 17 0.74 -5.32 10.24
C MET A 17 -0.25 -4.35 10.91
N ASP A 18 -0.17 -4.17 12.23
CA ASP A 18 -1.05 -3.24 12.94
C ASP A 18 -0.69 -1.78 12.65
N ILE A 19 0.60 -1.48 12.46
CA ILE A 19 1.06 -0.16 12.00
C ILE A 19 0.60 0.07 10.56
N PHE A 20 0.76 -0.93 9.68
CA PHE A 20 0.28 -0.85 8.30
C PHE A 20 -1.23 -0.57 8.23
N LYS A 21 -2.05 -1.31 8.99
CA LYS A 21 -3.51 -1.07 9.07
C LYS A 21 -3.83 0.33 9.58
N LYS A 22 -3.11 0.84 10.58
CA LYS A 22 -3.26 2.23 11.06
C LYS A 22 -2.97 3.24 9.96
N GLN A 23 -1.92 3.04 9.16
CA GLN A 23 -1.62 3.91 8.01
C GLN A 23 -2.76 3.89 6.97
N ILE A 24 -3.31 2.71 6.65
CA ILE A 24 -4.48 2.59 5.75
C ILE A 24 -5.69 3.33 6.31
N ASN A 25 -5.95 3.22 7.61
CA ASN A 25 -7.06 3.93 8.27
C ASN A 25 -6.87 5.45 8.25
N ILE A 26 -5.64 5.94 8.43
CA ILE A 26 -5.33 7.38 8.32
C ILE A 26 -5.61 7.88 6.90
N ILE A 27 -5.23 7.11 5.87
CA ILE A 27 -5.48 7.47 4.46
C ILE A 27 -6.99 7.57 4.20
N ARG A 28 -7.75 6.55 4.62
CA ARG A 28 -9.21 6.53 4.49
C ARG A 28 -9.88 7.66 5.27
N GLY A 29 -9.44 7.92 6.50
CA GLY A 29 -9.98 9.00 7.34
C GLY A 29 -9.72 10.41 6.80
N LYS A 30 -8.73 10.57 5.92
CA LYS A 30 -8.48 11.82 5.18
C LYS A 30 -9.26 11.92 3.86
N ASN A 31 -10.14 10.97 3.56
CA ASN A 31 -10.86 10.84 2.29
C ASN A 31 -9.93 10.78 1.06
N TYR A 32 -8.73 10.22 1.21
CA TYR A 32 -7.83 9.99 0.08
C TYR A 32 -8.14 8.63 -0.56
N SER A 33 -8.21 8.60 -1.88
CA SER A 33 -8.42 7.37 -2.64
C SER A 33 -7.09 6.70 -2.98
N PHE A 34 -7.13 5.38 -3.22
CA PHE A 34 -5.97 4.62 -3.69
C PHE A 34 -5.91 4.65 -5.21
N GLU A 35 -4.76 5.01 -5.77
CA GLU A 35 -4.54 4.95 -7.22
C GLU A 35 -4.25 3.50 -7.63
N ASN A 36 -4.80 3.10 -8.78
CA ASN A 36 -4.44 1.83 -9.39
C ASN A 36 -3.19 2.02 -10.25
N PRO A 37 -2.07 1.30 -10.02
CA PRO A 37 -0.87 1.44 -10.84
C PRO A 37 -1.13 1.23 -12.34
N LYS A 38 -2.13 0.42 -12.71
CA LYS A 38 -2.54 0.20 -14.11
C LYS A 38 -3.05 1.47 -14.80
N ASP A 39 -3.57 2.41 -14.03
CA ASP A 39 -4.12 3.67 -14.55
C ASP A 39 -3.08 4.79 -14.61
N PHE A 40 -1.87 4.55 -14.07
CA PHE A 40 -0.88 5.59 -13.86
C PHE A 40 -0.50 6.27 -15.18
N ASP A 41 -0.14 5.48 -16.20
CA ASP A 41 0.25 6.00 -17.52
C ASP A 41 -0.91 6.71 -18.23
N LEU A 42 -2.14 6.18 -18.08
CA LEU A 42 -3.35 6.71 -18.70
C LEU A 42 -3.73 8.10 -18.15
N LYS A 43 -3.42 8.34 -16.88
CA LYS A 43 -3.76 9.58 -16.17
C LYS A 43 -2.57 10.51 -15.96
N PHE A 44 -1.35 10.09 -16.30
CA PHE A 44 -0.12 10.84 -16.02
C PHE A 44 -0.16 12.28 -16.55
N LYS A 45 -0.66 12.46 -17.78
CA LYS A 45 -0.74 13.78 -18.42
C LYS A 45 -1.92 14.63 -17.94
N LYS A 46 -2.85 14.07 -17.18
CA LYS A 46 -4.04 14.78 -16.70
C LYS A 46 -3.71 15.42 -15.34
N PRO A 47 -3.95 16.73 -15.16
CA PRO A 47 -3.82 17.36 -13.86
C PRO A 47 -4.68 16.64 -12.82
N LYS A 48 -4.08 16.31 -11.67
CA LYS A 48 -4.78 15.65 -10.57
C LYS A 48 -5.65 16.66 -9.85
N THR A 49 -6.96 16.39 -9.79
CA THR A 49 -7.94 17.23 -9.07
C THR A 49 -8.17 16.77 -7.62
N GLU A 50 -7.71 15.57 -7.28
CA GLU A 50 -7.88 14.95 -5.97
C GLU A 50 -6.56 14.30 -5.51
N LYS A 51 -6.38 14.20 -4.18
CA LYS A 51 -5.22 13.53 -3.59
C LYS A 51 -5.43 12.01 -3.61
N LYS A 52 -4.49 11.31 -4.25
CA LYS A 52 -4.48 9.84 -4.33
C LYS A 52 -3.17 9.28 -3.80
N ILE A 53 -3.25 8.10 -3.21
CA ILE A 53 -2.10 7.36 -2.69
C ILE A 53 -1.88 6.11 -3.55
N LEU A 54 -0.66 5.96 -4.05
CA LEU A 54 -0.21 4.71 -4.67
C LEU A 54 0.53 3.89 -3.61
N ILE A 55 0.07 2.67 -3.36
CA ILE A 55 0.82 1.69 -2.58
C ILE A 55 1.69 0.92 -3.56
N THR A 56 2.92 0.61 -3.17
CA THR A 56 3.84 -0.25 -3.94
C THR A 56 4.49 -1.22 -2.96
N ILE A 57 4.77 -2.43 -3.46
CA ILE A 57 5.42 -3.50 -2.72
C ILE A 57 6.65 -3.92 -3.51
N ASP A 58 7.81 -3.83 -2.88
CA ASP A 58 9.11 -4.03 -3.52
C ASP A 58 9.73 -5.36 -3.04
N ASP A 59 10.70 -5.87 -3.80
CA ASP A 59 11.49 -7.09 -3.53
C ASP A 59 10.74 -8.44 -3.45
N ALA A 60 9.40 -8.44 -3.53
CA ALA A 60 8.57 -9.66 -3.57
C ALA A 60 8.81 -10.63 -2.39
N PHE A 61 9.05 -10.12 -1.18
CA PHE A 61 9.23 -10.96 0.00
C PHE A 61 7.97 -11.77 0.33
N SER A 62 8.17 -13.00 0.81
CA SER A 62 7.06 -13.91 1.18
C SER A 62 6.20 -13.37 2.34
N SER A 63 6.75 -12.51 3.20
CA SER A 63 5.99 -11.82 4.24
C SER A 63 4.85 -10.96 3.67
N PHE A 64 5.04 -10.32 2.52
CA PHE A 64 3.96 -9.61 1.86
C PHE A 64 2.80 -10.54 1.53
N TYR A 65 3.09 -11.63 0.82
CA TYR A 65 2.07 -12.61 0.42
C TYR A 65 1.35 -13.22 1.63
N LYS A 66 2.08 -13.51 2.71
CA LYS A 66 1.53 -14.11 3.93
C LYS A 66 0.66 -13.15 4.74
N TYR A 67 1.04 -11.88 4.85
CA TYR A 67 0.43 -10.98 5.82
C TYR A 67 -0.37 -9.82 5.20
N ALA A 68 0.20 -9.11 4.23
CA ALA A 68 -0.41 -7.88 3.70
C ALA A 68 -1.31 -8.13 2.47
N TRP A 69 -0.95 -9.08 1.61
CA TRP A 69 -1.72 -9.40 0.40
C TRP A 69 -3.18 -9.80 0.69
N PRO A 70 -3.49 -10.69 1.66
CA PRO A 70 -4.87 -11.06 1.98
C PRO A 70 -5.69 -9.84 2.41
N TYR A 71 -5.09 -8.98 3.25
CA TYR A 71 -5.73 -7.76 3.73
C TYR A 71 -6.03 -6.78 2.59
N LEU A 72 -5.06 -6.51 1.71
CA LEU A 72 -5.24 -5.62 0.56
C LEU A 72 -6.32 -6.15 -0.39
N LYS A 73 -6.31 -7.46 -0.65
CA LYS A 73 -7.29 -8.13 -1.51
C LYS A 73 -8.71 -8.04 -0.94
N GLU A 74 -8.89 -8.38 0.34
CA GLU A 74 -10.18 -8.30 1.03
C GLU A 74 -10.74 -6.86 1.01
N ASN A 75 -9.86 -5.88 1.22
CA ASN A 75 -10.20 -4.46 1.25
C ASN A 75 -10.28 -3.80 -0.13
N LYS A 76 -10.03 -4.56 -1.21
CA LYS A 76 -10.00 -4.07 -2.61
C LYS A 76 -9.08 -2.85 -2.79
N ILE A 77 -7.95 -2.84 -2.10
CA ILE A 77 -6.96 -1.76 -2.19
C ILE A 77 -5.96 -2.12 -3.30
N PRO A 78 -5.84 -1.31 -4.36
CA PRO A 78 -4.81 -1.51 -5.38
C PRO A 78 -3.43 -1.21 -4.82
N PHE A 79 -2.44 -1.96 -5.30
CA PHE A 79 -1.02 -1.83 -4.98
C PHE A 79 -0.19 -2.21 -6.21
#